data_AF-I1E131-F1
#
_entry.id   AF-I1E131-F1
#
_cell.length_a   1.000
_cell.length_b   1.000
_cell.length_c   1.000
_cell.angle_alpha   90.00
_cell.angle_beta   90.00
_cell.angle_gamma   90.00
#
_symmetry.space_group_name_H-M   'P 1'
#
loop_
_entity.id
_entity.type
_entity.pdbx_description
1 polymer ?
#
loop_
_entity_poly.entity_id
_entity_poly.type
_entity_poly.pdbx_seq_one_letter_code
_entity_poly.pdbx_strand_id
1 'polypeptide(L)'
;MAFVKFSHLKSASSQLLVSVFMLALSVATVFMFVSEWQDHTVSVQSDRQLIVLSSMHGLLPGAFLGLITCSLLVLLYVFFGNNATLKSRLFRLVEKVLGICVLFAIALLFVGSIGVSQYWQNKAKTYGYLPCPDTALLSNRITMSVWVKIEALCYDQDIRLIVKRGTVDEMQQVEQYLTARQKQQEARLRFLQQEEELKQRRRSNSSE
;
A
#
# COMPACT_ATOMS: atom_id res chain seq x y z
N MET A 1 43.53 34.36 7.77
CA MET A 1 43.36 32.91 7.50
C MET A 1 42.31 32.21 8.38
N ALA A 2 41.92 32.73 9.55
CA ALA A 2 40.89 32.10 10.42
C ALA A 2 39.46 32.13 9.86
N PHE A 3 39.14 33.12 9.01
CA PHE A 3 37.78 33.32 8.46
C PHE A 3 37.35 32.22 7.47
N VAL A 4 38.29 31.60 6.75
CA VAL A 4 38.02 30.53 5.77
C VAL A 4 37.71 29.19 6.47
N LYS A 5 38.32 28.92 7.63
CA LYS A 5 37.98 27.70 8.40
C LYS A 5 36.56 27.74 8.98
N PHE A 6 36.05 28.94 9.31
CA PHE A 6 34.72 29.08 9.91
C PHE A 6 33.58 28.88 8.90
N SER A 7 33.78 29.25 7.63
CA SER A 7 32.80 28.99 6.56
C SER A 7 32.74 27.51 6.17
N HIS A 8 33.88 26.80 6.15
CA HIS A 8 33.92 25.36 5.91
C HIS A 8 33.29 24.54 7.06
N LEU A 9 33.47 24.97 8.31
CA LEU A 9 32.88 24.28 9.47
C LEU A 9 31.34 24.39 9.51
N LYS A 10 30.80 25.56 9.16
CA LYS A 10 29.34 25.78 9.02
C LYS A 10 28.75 25.00 7.82
N SER A 11 29.52 24.85 6.74
CA SER A 11 29.10 24.07 5.57
C SER A 11 29.09 22.57 5.86
N ALA A 12 30.10 22.05 6.56
CA ALA A 12 30.18 20.64 6.93
C ALA A 12 29.10 20.23 7.95
N SER A 13 28.78 21.07 8.94
CA SER A 13 27.70 20.79 9.90
C SER A 13 26.32 20.75 9.23
N SER A 14 26.06 21.66 8.28
CA SER A 14 24.82 21.66 7.49
C SER A 14 24.70 20.40 6.62
N GLN A 15 25.78 19.98 5.96
CA GLN A 15 25.78 18.78 5.12
C GLN A 15 25.61 17.49 5.93
N LEU A 16 26.21 17.39 7.13
CA LEU A 16 25.99 16.27 8.04
C LEU A 16 24.54 16.20 8.50
N LEU A 17 23.93 17.34 8.84
CA LEU A 17 22.52 17.40 9.24
C LEU A 17 21.60 16.92 8.11
N VAL A 18 21.87 17.34 6.87
CA VAL A 18 21.14 16.86 5.68
C VAL A 18 21.29 15.35 5.49
N SER A 19 22.49 14.79 5.64
CA SER A 19 22.70 13.34 5.53
C SER A 19 21.94 12.55 6.60
N VAL A 20 21.99 13.01 7.86
CA VAL A 20 21.23 12.38 8.97
C VAL A 20 19.74 12.46 8.71
N PHE A 21 19.23 13.61 8.23
CA PHE A 21 17.84 13.77 7.87
C PHE A 21 17.42 12.83 6.73
N MET A 22 18.22 12.72 5.66
CA MET A 22 17.97 11.80 4.55
C MET A 22 17.99 10.33 5.01
N LEU A 23 18.89 9.98 5.93
CA LEU A 23 18.94 8.65 6.52
C LEU A 23 17.69 8.37 7.35
N ALA A 24 17.26 9.32 8.19
CA ALA A 24 16.03 9.19 8.97
C ALA A 24 14.79 9.02 8.07
N LEU A 25 14.71 9.78 6.97
CA LEU A 25 13.67 9.60 5.96
C LEU A 25 13.73 8.22 5.32
N SER A 26 14.93 7.70 5.02
CA SER A 26 15.07 6.34 4.46
C SER A 26 14.55 5.27 5.43
N VAL A 27 14.84 5.39 6.74
CA VAL A 27 14.33 4.47 7.76
C VAL A 27 12.80 4.57 7.85
N ALA A 28 12.25 5.80 7.83
CA ALA A 28 10.80 6.01 7.83
C ALA A 28 10.13 5.36 6.60
N THR A 29 10.73 5.47 5.40
CA THR A 29 10.19 4.82 4.20
C THR A 29 10.18 3.30 4.29
N VAL A 30 11.20 2.69 4.89
CA VAL A 30 11.21 1.23 5.13
C VAL A 30 10.12 0.84 6.12
N PHE A 31 10.01 1.58 7.22
CA PHE A 31 9.00 1.30 8.24
C PHE A 31 7.58 1.35 7.65
N MET A 32 7.28 2.40 6.88
CA MET A 32 6.00 2.52 6.15
C MET A 32 5.80 1.38 5.14
N PHE A 33 6.84 1.01 4.39
CA PHE A 33 6.74 -0.10 3.43
C PHE A 33 6.44 -1.44 4.12
N VAL A 34 7.09 -1.71 5.25
CA VAL A 34 6.89 -2.96 6.01
C VAL A 34 5.49 -3.01 6.63
N SER A 35 5.01 -1.90 7.22
CA SER A 35 3.65 -1.86 7.79
C SER A 35 2.59 -2.12 6.71
N GLU A 36 2.70 -1.45 5.57
CA GLU A 36 1.77 -1.61 4.45
C GLU A 36 1.84 -3.01 3.84
N TRP A 37 3.04 -3.59 3.70
CA TRP A 37 3.21 -4.95 3.22
C TRP A 37 2.49 -5.96 4.12
N GLN A 38 2.56 -5.74 5.43
CA GLN A 38 1.89 -6.58 6.41
C GLN A 38 0.37 -6.41 6.32
N ASP A 39 -0.14 -5.19 6.18
CA ASP A 39 -1.57 -4.92 6.02
C ASP A 39 -2.15 -5.56 4.75
N HIS A 40 -1.43 -5.50 3.63
CA HIS A 40 -1.83 -6.19 2.40
C HIS A 40 -1.80 -7.72 2.55
N THR A 41 -0.81 -8.26 3.27
CA THR A 41 -0.73 -9.71 3.53
C THR A 41 -1.91 -10.18 4.35
N VAL A 42 -2.22 -9.47 5.44
CA VAL A 42 -3.36 -9.79 6.32
C VAL A 42 -4.67 -9.64 5.55
N SER A 43 -4.84 -8.59 4.75
CA SER A 43 -6.07 -8.35 3.99
C SER A 43 -6.34 -9.47 2.99
N VAL A 44 -5.33 -9.89 2.23
CA VAL A 44 -5.47 -10.97 1.23
C VAL A 44 -5.73 -12.33 1.91
N GLN A 45 -5.12 -12.60 3.07
CA GLN A 45 -5.32 -13.84 3.83
C GLN A 45 -6.62 -13.87 4.63
N SER A 46 -7.19 -12.71 4.98
CA SER A 46 -8.36 -12.61 5.86
C SER A 46 -9.69 -13.08 5.23
N ASP A 47 -9.64 -13.60 4.00
CA ASP A 47 -10.76 -14.20 3.27
C ASP A 47 -12.01 -13.32 3.10
N ARG A 48 -11.85 -12.00 3.31
CA ARG A 48 -12.91 -10.98 3.21
C ARG A 48 -13.59 -10.99 1.84
N GLN A 49 -14.83 -10.52 1.79
CA GLN A 49 -15.55 -10.46 0.52
C GLN A 49 -15.06 -9.34 -0.42
N LEU A 50 -14.41 -8.32 0.15
CA LEU A 50 -13.91 -7.14 -0.54
C LEU A 50 -12.54 -6.74 0.04
N ILE A 51 -11.57 -6.51 -0.85
CA ILE A 51 -10.23 -6.01 -0.52
C ILE A 51 -9.88 -4.81 -1.41
N VAL A 52 -9.10 -3.87 -0.88
CA VAL A 52 -8.59 -2.72 -1.63
C VAL A 52 -7.09 -2.81 -1.74
N LEU A 53 -6.60 -2.67 -2.97
CA LEU A 53 -5.19 -2.69 -3.30
C LEU A 53 -4.74 -1.31 -3.77
N SER A 54 -3.82 -0.69 -3.04
CA SER A 54 -3.20 0.58 -3.40
C SER A 54 -1.93 0.34 -4.20
N SER A 55 -1.81 0.99 -5.36
CA SER A 55 -0.62 0.90 -6.23
C SER A 55 0.42 2.00 -5.94
N MET A 56 0.11 3.01 -5.11
CA MET A 56 1.07 4.09 -4.79
C MET A 56 2.31 3.60 -4.03
N HIS A 57 2.18 2.53 -3.25
CA HIS A 57 3.24 2.08 -2.35
C HIS A 57 4.39 1.35 -3.07
N GLY A 58 4.21 0.95 -4.33
CA GLY A 58 5.30 0.36 -5.11
C GLY A 58 6.39 1.36 -5.53
N LEU A 59 6.21 2.65 -5.25
CA LEU A 59 7.26 3.68 -5.38
C LEU A 59 8.29 3.61 -4.23
N LEU A 60 7.93 3.03 -3.08
CA LEU A 60 8.76 3.02 -1.87
C LEU A 60 10.13 2.33 -2.04
N PRO A 61 10.27 1.20 -2.77
CA PRO A 61 11.58 0.55 -2.97
C PRO A 61 12.59 1.45 -3.70
N GLY A 62 12.14 2.18 -4.73
CA GLY A 62 12.99 3.13 -5.44
C GLY A 62 13.33 4.36 -4.59
N ALA A 63 12.37 4.86 -3.81
CA ALA A 63 12.57 5.99 -2.91
C ALA A 63 13.60 5.67 -1.81
N PHE A 64 13.50 4.48 -1.21
CA PHE A 64 14.45 3.98 -0.22
C PHE A 64 15.88 3.93 -0.76
N LEU A 65 16.08 3.30 -1.92
CA LEU A 65 17.40 3.19 -2.55
C LEU A 65 17.95 4.57 -2.92
N GLY A 66 17.09 5.46 -3.43
CA GLY A 66 17.45 6.85 -3.76
C GLY A 66 17.90 7.65 -2.54
N LEU A 67 17.18 7.55 -1.43
CA LEU A 67 17.52 8.28 -0.19
C LEU A 67 18.84 7.79 0.41
N ILE A 68 19.09 6.48 0.45
CA ILE A 68 20.37 5.92 0.93
C ILE A 68 21.52 6.38 0.05
N THR A 69 21.38 6.24 -1.28
CA THR A 69 22.46 6.58 -2.23
C THR A 69 22.77 8.07 -2.20
N CYS A 70 21.78 8.94 -2.10
CA CYS A 70 21.96 10.38 -1.88
C CYS A 70 22.65 10.67 -0.54
N SER A 71 22.26 10.01 0.56
CA SER A 71 22.89 10.21 1.87
C SER A 71 24.37 9.81 1.86
N LEU A 72 24.69 8.66 1.24
CA LEU A 72 26.07 8.20 1.06
C LEU A 72 26.89 9.15 0.19
N LEU A 73 26.30 9.71 -0.86
CA LEU A 73 26.96 10.70 -1.71
C LEU A 73 27.26 11.97 -0.91
N VAL A 74 26.32 12.52 -0.16
CA VAL A 74 26.57 13.68 0.71
C VAL A 74 27.68 13.40 1.72
N LEU A 75 27.68 12.22 2.36
CA LEU A 75 28.77 11.82 3.28
C LEU A 75 30.12 11.77 2.57
N LEU A 76 30.18 11.16 1.39
CA LEU A 76 31.39 11.10 0.58
C LEU A 76 31.95 12.51 0.28
N TYR A 77 31.07 13.45 -0.06
CA TYR A 77 31.45 14.85 -0.32
C TYR A 77 31.91 15.59 0.95
N VAL A 78 31.34 15.30 2.12
CA VAL A 78 31.80 15.85 3.41
C VAL A 78 33.18 15.32 3.78
N PHE A 79 33.38 13.99 3.69
CA PHE A 79 34.63 13.33 4.08
C PHE A 79 35.81 13.70 3.17
N PHE A 80 35.60 13.76 1.87
CA PHE A 80 36.66 14.06 0.90
C PHE A 80 36.77 15.54 0.53
N GLY A 81 35.70 16.34 0.69
CA GLY A 81 35.73 17.78 0.45
C GLY A 81 36.65 18.55 1.39
N ASN A 82 36.88 18.02 2.60
CA ASN A 82 37.82 18.60 3.57
C ASN A 82 39.29 18.24 3.30
N ASN A 83 39.55 17.21 2.48
CA ASN A 83 40.89 16.70 2.19
C ASN A 83 41.16 16.71 0.69
N ALA A 84 41.38 17.92 0.14
CA ALA A 84 41.62 18.15 -1.29
C ALA A 84 42.81 17.34 -1.88
N THR A 85 43.76 16.94 -1.03
CA THR A 85 44.95 16.14 -1.38
C THR A 85 44.69 14.64 -1.52
N LEU A 86 43.51 14.15 -1.08
CA LEU A 86 43.14 12.73 -1.08
C LEU A 86 42.01 12.42 -2.08
N LYS A 87 41.95 13.16 -3.19
CA LYS A 87 41.17 12.77 -4.39
C LYS A 87 41.82 11.56 -5.07
N SER A 88 41.78 10.42 -4.37
CA SER A 88 42.30 9.16 -4.86
C SER A 88 41.42 8.63 -5.99
N ARG A 89 41.96 7.68 -6.77
CA ARG A 89 41.21 6.95 -7.80
C ARG A 89 39.93 6.31 -7.25
N LEU A 90 39.90 5.98 -5.95
CA LEU A 90 38.75 5.39 -5.26
C LEU A 90 37.57 6.37 -5.17
N PHE A 91 37.80 7.65 -4.89
CA PHE A 91 36.72 8.65 -4.83
C PHE A 91 35.94 8.72 -6.15
N ARG A 92 36.66 8.82 -7.27
CA ARG A 92 36.06 8.84 -8.61
C ARG A 92 35.34 7.53 -8.97
N LEU A 93 35.80 6.40 -8.44
CA LEU A 93 35.15 5.11 -8.67
C LEU A 93 33.85 5.02 -7.86
N VAL A 94 33.89 5.35 -6.57
CA VAL A 94 32.72 5.33 -5.68
C VAL A 94 31.67 6.34 -6.13
N GLU A 95 32.09 7.54 -6.56
CA GLU A 95 31.18 8.55 -7.13
C GLU A 95 30.44 8.04 -8.37
N LYS A 96 31.16 7.38 -9.30
CA LYS A 96 30.53 6.78 -10.49
C LYS A 96 29.55 5.68 -10.12
N VAL A 97 29.90 4.81 -9.17
CA VAL A 97 29.03 3.74 -8.70
C VAL A 97 27.78 4.33 -8.06
N LEU A 98 27.92 5.30 -7.15
CA LEU A 98 26.78 6.00 -6.53
C LEU A 98 25.91 6.70 -7.57
N GLY A 99 26.50 7.34 -8.58
CA GLY A 99 25.77 7.96 -9.68
C GLY A 99 24.94 6.94 -10.48
N ILE A 100 25.51 5.76 -10.77
CA ILE A 100 24.77 4.65 -11.39
C ILE A 100 23.65 4.16 -10.47
N CYS A 101 23.91 4.05 -9.16
CA CYS A 101 22.89 3.65 -8.19
C CYS A 101 21.72 4.64 -8.12
N VAL A 102 21.96 5.96 -8.26
CA VAL A 102 20.90 6.97 -8.33
C VAL A 102 20.05 6.76 -9.60
N LEU A 103 20.68 6.54 -10.75
CA LEU A 103 19.94 6.23 -11.99
C LEU A 103 19.11 4.95 -11.85
N PHE A 104 19.67 3.93 -11.19
CA PHE A 104 18.96 2.68 -10.92
C PHE A 104 17.80 2.88 -9.93
N ALA A 105 17.96 3.71 -8.90
CA ALA A 105 16.90 4.07 -7.97
C ALA A 105 15.74 4.78 -8.69
N ILE A 106 16.05 5.69 -9.63
CA ILE A 106 15.04 6.34 -10.47
C ILE A 106 14.30 5.31 -11.32
N ALA A 107 15.02 4.38 -11.98
CA ALA A 107 14.39 3.31 -12.75
C ALA A 107 13.48 2.43 -11.87
N LEU A 108 13.92 2.11 -10.64
CA LEU A 108 13.15 1.33 -9.67
C LEU A 108 11.89 2.06 -9.17
N LEU A 109 11.84 3.40 -9.17
CA LEU A 109 10.59 4.11 -8.86
C LEU A 109 9.49 3.70 -9.86
N PHE A 110 9.82 3.69 -11.15
CA PHE A 110 8.86 3.32 -12.19
C PHE A 110 8.56 1.83 -12.19
N VAL A 111 9.61 1.00 -12.26
CA VAL A 111 9.45 -0.46 -12.39
C VAL A 111 8.90 -1.09 -11.11
N GLY A 112 9.31 -0.58 -9.94
CA GLY A 112 8.84 -1.06 -8.64
C GLY A 112 7.33 -0.89 -8.47
N SER A 113 6.77 0.24 -8.93
CA SER A 113 5.33 0.49 -8.85
C SER A 113 4.53 -0.57 -9.62
N ILE A 114 4.97 -0.89 -10.84
CA ILE A 114 4.34 -1.86 -11.71
C ILE A 114 4.52 -3.27 -11.12
N GLY A 115 5.74 -3.63 -10.72
CA GLY A 115 6.05 -4.97 -10.20
C GLY A 115 5.32 -5.30 -8.91
N VAL A 116 5.28 -4.38 -7.95
CA VAL A 116 4.55 -4.56 -6.68
C VAL A 116 3.05 -4.65 -6.93
N SER A 117 2.50 -3.77 -7.79
CA SER A 117 1.07 -3.83 -8.14
C SER A 117 0.73 -5.17 -8.80
N GLN A 118 1.51 -5.61 -9.80
CA GLN A 118 1.30 -6.89 -10.47
C GLN A 118 1.41 -8.09 -9.52
N TYR A 119 2.39 -8.09 -8.60
CA TYR A 119 2.53 -9.15 -7.60
C TYR A 119 1.25 -9.30 -6.78
N TRP A 120 0.72 -8.20 -6.26
CA TRP A 120 -0.47 -8.24 -5.43
C TRP A 120 -1.75 -8.53 -6.19
N GLN A 121 -1.91 -8.00 -7.41
CA GLN A 121 -3.03 -8.35 -8.28
C GLN A 121 -3.03 -9.84 -8.62
N ASN A 122 -1.87 -10.42 -8.93
CA ASN A 122 -1.76 -11.84 -9.21
C ASN A 122 -2.09 -12.67 -7.96
N LYS A 123 -1.61 -12.24 -6.79
CA LYS A 123 -1.95 -12.88 -5.52
C LYS A 123 -3.46 -12.82 -5.26
N ALA A 124 -4.11 -11.66 -5.43
CA ALA A 124 -5.55 -11.53 -5.30
C ALA A 124 -6.30 -12.50 -6.24
N LYS A 125 -5.90 -12.61 -7.50
CA LYS A 125 -6.47 -13.59 -8.45
C LYS A 125 -6.31 -15.04 -7.97
N THR A 126 -5.15 -15.40 -7.41
CA THR A 126 -4.93 -16.76 -6.89
C THR A 126 -5.83 -17.09 -5.69
N TYR A 127 -6.29 -16.09 -4.94
CA TYR A 127 -7.28 -16.25 -3.86
C TYR A 127 -8.74 -16.11 -4.34
N GLY A 128 -8.98 -16.07 -5.66
CA GLY A 128 -10.33 -16.04 -6.23
C GLY A 128 -10.97 -14.65 -6.26
N TYR A 129 -10.21 -13.58 -6.04
CA TYR A 129 -10.73 -12.23 -6.16
C TYR A 129 -10.76 -11.76 -7.62
N LEU A 130 -11.82 -11.03 -7.95
CA LEU A 130 -12.09 -10.42 -9.25
C LEU A 130 -11.94 -8.90 -9.14
N PRO A 131 -11.33 -8.22 -10.13
CA PRO A 131 -11.22 -6.77 -10.11
C PRO A 131 -12.58 -6.13 -10.39
N CYS A 132 -12.98 -5.15 -9.58
CA CYS A 132 -14.13 -4.31 -9.89
C CYS A 132 -13.75 -3.25 -10.95
N PRO A 133 -14.70 -2.80 -11.77
CA PRO A 133 -14.50 -1.65 -12.63
C PRO A 133 -14.20 -0.39 -11.78
N ASP A 134 -13.22 0.41 -12.20
CA ASP A 134 -12.75 1.58 -11.44
C ASP A 134 -13.85 2.62 -11.16
N THR A 135 -14.91 2.63 -11.97
CA THR A 135 -16.06 3.53 -11.82
C THR A 135 -17.12 3.06 -10.83
N ALA A 136 -17.10 1.79 -10.41
CA ALA A 136 -18.19 1.17 -9.66
C ALA A 136 -18.16 1.53 -8.16
N LEU A 137 -16.98 1.47 -7.54
CA LEU A 137 -16.81 1.71 -6.09
C LEU A 137 -15.94 2.94 -5.78
N LEU A 138 -14.78 3.09 -6.44
CA LEU A 138 -13.81 4.16 -6.16
C LEU A 138 -13.58 5.07 -7.38
N SER A 139 -14.64 5.68 -7.89
CA SER A 139 -14.59 6.54 -9.08
C SER A 139 -13.63 7.75 -8.98
N ASN A 140 -13.16 8.13 -7.79
CA ASN A 140 -12.32 9.31 -7.58
C ASN A 140 -10.84 8.99 -7.25
N ARG A 141 -10.41 7.73 -7.31
CA ARG A 141 -9.02 7.35 -7.02
C ARG A 141 -8.42 6.42 -8.07
N ILE A 142 -7.49 6.95 -8.85
CA ILE A 142 -6.78 6.24 -9.92
C ILE A 142 -5.73 5.25 -9.36
N THR A 143 -5.28 5.46 -8.12
CA THR A 143 -4.17 4.69 -7.53
C THR A 143 -4.63 3.51 -6.68
N MET A 144 -5.94 3.27 -6.60
CA MET A 144 -6.52 2.19 -5.81
C MET A 144 -7.40 1.33 -6.70
N SER A 145 -7.28 0.02 -6.55
CA SER A 145 -8.10 -0.97 -7.23
C SER A 145 -8.89 -1.76 -6.20
N VAL A 146 -10.18 -1.97 -6.44
CA VAL A 146 -11.04 -2.76 -5.57
C VAL A 146 -11.20 -4.14 -6.15
N TRP A 147 -11.10 -5.14 -5.28
CA TRP A 147 -11.21 -6.54 -5.66
C TRP A 147 -12.24 -7.23 -4.77
N VAL A 148 -13.12 -8.00 -5.37
CA VAL A 148 -14.24 -8.69 -4.69
C VAL A 148 -14.25 -10.17 -5.04
N LYS A 149 -14.81 -11.00 -4.16
CA LYS A 149 -15.04 -12.41 -4.49
C LYS A 149 -16.26 -12.63 -5.36
N ILE A 150 -17.27 -11.77 -5.23
CA ILE A 150 -18.54 -11.87 -5.93
C ILE A 150 -18.76 -10.58 -6.69
N GLU A 151 -18.91 -10.67 -8.01
CA GLU A 151 -19.04 -9.50 -8.89
C GLU A 151 -20.24 -8.60 -8.55
N ALA A 152 -21.32 -9.19 -8.04
CA ALA A 152 -22.51 -8.43 -7.64
C ALA A 152 -22.23 -7.36 -6.56
N LEU A 153 -21.20 -7.55 -5.73
CA LEU A 153 -20.81 -6.57 -4.70
C LEU A 153 -20.22 -5.29 -5.30
N CYS A 154 -19.67 -5.34 -6.53
CA CYS A 154 -19.13 -4.14 -7.18
C CYS A 154 -20.21 -3.08 -7.43
N TYR A 155 -21.47 -3.50 -7.59
CA TYR A 155 -22.57 -2.63 -7.99
C TYR A 155 -23.55 -2.32 -6.84
N ASP A 156 -23.26 -2.80 -5.63
CA ASP A 156 -24.11 -2.54 -4.46
C ASP A 156 -23.92 -1.09 -3.98
N GLN A 157 -25.00 -0.32 -3.98
CA GLN A 157 -24.99 1.08 -3.56
C GLN A 157 -24.65 1.25 -2.08
N ASP A 158 -25.06 0.31 -1.22
CA ASP A 158 -24.80 0.39 0.22
C ASP A 158 -23.30 0.20 0.50
N ILE A 159 -22.67 -0.75 -0.20
CA ILE A 159 -21.22 -0.98 -0.11
C ILE A 159 -20.47 0.25 -0.61
N ARG A 160 -20.92 0.87 -1.71
CA ARG A 160 -20.34 2.11 -2.24
C ARG A 160 -20.42 3.28 -1.25
N LEU A 161 -21.45 3.33 -0.41
CA LEU A 161 -21.58 4.35 0.63
C LEU A 161 -20.62 4.13 1.80
N ILE A 162 -20.26 2.87 2.09
CA ILE A 162 -19.30 2.51 3.14
C ILE A 162 -17.86 2.71 2.63
N VAL A 163 -17.56 2.22 1.42
CA VAL A 163 -16.21 2.26 0.83
C VAL A 163 -15.97 3.58 0.12
N LYS A 164 -15.63 4.63 0.88
CA LYS A 164 -15.32 5.96 0.32
C LYS A 164 -13.83 6.19 0.14
N ARG A 165 -13.01 5.72 1.09
CA ARG A 165 -11.57 5.97 1.13
C ARG A 165 -10.75 4.74 0.76
N GLY A 166 -11.31 3.54 0.90
CA GLY A 166 -10.60 2.27 0.72
C GLY A 166 -9.70 1.93 1.92
N THR A 167 -10.08 2.35 3.14
CA THR A 167 -9.31 2.04 4.36
C THR A 167 -9.65 0.65 4.90
N VAL A 168 -8.74 0.08 5.69
CA VAL A 168 -8.94 -1.23 6.34
C VAL A 168 -10.19 -1.25 7.23
N ASP A 169 -10.48 -0.14 7.91
CA ASP A 169 -11.68 0.02 8.75
C ASP A 169 -12.97 -0.04 7.92
N GLU A 170 -13.00 0.60 6.75
CA GLU A 170 -14.14 0.54 5.85
C GLU A 170 -14.37 -0.89 5.35
N MET A 171 -13.29 -1.64 5.06
CA MET A 171 -13.40 -3.06 4.68
C MET A 171 -14.03 -3.90 5.80
N GLN A 172 -13.65 -3.63 7.05
CA GLN A 172 -14.22 -4.33 8.21
C GLN A 172 -15.70 -3.98 8.39
N GLN A 173 -16.09 -2.73 8.17
CA GLN A 173 -17.50 -2.32 8.21
C GLN A 173 -18.33 -2.99 7.11
N VAL A 174 -17.79 -3.12 5.90
CA VAL A 174 -18.45 -3.86 4.82
C VAL A 174 -18.68 -5.32 5.22
N GLU A 175 -17.67 -5.98 5.78
CA GLU A 175 -17.80 -7.38 6.19
C GLU A 175 -18.87 -7.56 7.30
N GLN A 176 -18.91 -6.64 8.26
CA GLN A 176 -19.95 -6.62 9.30
C GLN A 176 -21.34 -6.39 8.71
N TYR A 177 -21.46 -5.46 7.77
CA TYR A 177 -22.71 -5.16 7.06
C TYR A 177 -23.22 -6.39 6.28
N LEU A 178 -22.35 -7.05 5.52
CA LEU A 178 -22.68 -8.24 4.74
C LEU A 178 -23.10 -9.40 5.64
N THR A 179 -22.38 -9.62 6.74
CA THR A 179 -22.71 -10.64 7.74
C THR A 179 -24.07 -10.37 8.38
N ALA A 180 -24.37 -9.11 8.73
CA ALA A 180 -25.65 -8.74 9.31
C ALA A 180 -26.81 -8.94 8.32
N ARG A 181 -26.61 -8.51 7.07
CA ARG A 181 -27.59 -8.67 5.99
C ARG A 181 -27.90 -10.14 5.72
N GLN A 182 -26.88 -11.00 5.69
CA GLN A 182 -27.07 -12.43 5.50
C GLN A 182 -27.90 -13.05 6.63
N LYS A 183 -27.59 -12.74 7.89
CA LYS A 183 -28.37 -13.22 9.06
C LYS A 183 -29.83 -12.77 9.01
N GLN A 184 -30.09 -11.54 8.58
CA GLN A 184 -31.45 -11.02 8.42
C GLN A 184 -32.22 -11.77 7.33
N GLN A 185 -31.58 -12.06 6.19
CA GLN A 185 -32.18 -12.82 5.10
C GLN A 185 -32.50 -14.26 5.52
N GLU A 186 -31.58 -14.93 6.21
CA GLU A 186 -31.79 -16.29 6.72
C GLU A 186 -32.93 -16.34 7.75
N ALA A 187 -33.00 -15.37 8.67
CA ALA A 187 -34.10 -15.29 9.64
C ALA A 187 -35.45 -15.08 8.95
N ARG A 188 -35.50 -14.24 7.91
CA ARG A 188 -36.71 -14.00 7.13
C ARG A 188 -37.17 -15.25 6.38
N LEU A 189 -36.25 -16.00 5.78
CA LEU A 189 -36.58 -17.25 5.09
C LEU A 189 -37.13 -18.31 6.05
N ARG A 190 -36.52 -18.46 7.23
CA ARG A 190 -37.02 -19.38 8.27
C ARG A 190 -38.41 -19.01 8.74
N PHE A 191 -38.68 -17.72 8.93
CA PHE A 191 -40.00 -17.24 9.31
C PHE A 191 -41.07 -17.56 8.25
N LEU A 192 -40.75 -17.33 6.97
CA LEU A 192 -41.66 -17.64 5.86
C LEU A 192 -41.94 -19.15 5.76
N GLN A 193 -40.92 -19.99 5.93
CA GLN A 193 -41.08 -21.45 5.94
C GLN A 193 -41.99 -21.91 7.08
N GLN A 194 -41.82 -21.36 8.28
CA GLN A 194 -42.68 -21.67 9.42
C GLN A 194 -44.14 -21.26 9.18
N GLU A 195 -44.38 -20.10 8.57
CA GLU A 195 -45.74 -19.68 8.23
C GLU A 195 -46.39 -20.60 7.17
N GLU A 196 -45.64 -21.05 6.18
CA GLU A 196 -46.14 -21.97 5.16
C GLU A 196 -46.49 -23.34 5.75
N GLU A 197 -45.64 -23.89 6.61
CA GLU A 197 -45.91 -25.14 7.33
C GLU A 197 -47.17 -25.03 8.21
N LEU A 198 -47.32 -23.91 8.94
CA LEU A 198 -48.51 -23.66 9.76
C LEU A 198 -49.78 -23.54 8.89
N LYS A 199 -49.69 -22.89 7.73
CA LYS A 199 -50.82 -22.80 6.77
C LYS A 199 -51.18 -24.16 6.19
N GLN A 200 -50.19 -25.00 5.86
CA GLN A 200 -50.43 -26.36 5.36
C GLN A 200 -51.11 -27.25 6.41
N ARG A 201 -50.64 -27.22 7.67
CA ARG A 201 -51.28 -27.95 8.79
C ARG A 201 -52.71 -27.51 9.04
N ARG A 202 -53.00 -26.21 8.92
CA ARG A 202 -54.39 -25.72 9.06
C ARG A 202 -55.29 -26.23 7.93
N ARG A 203 -54.77 -26.34 6.70
CA ARG A 203 -55.52 -26.86 5.56
C ARG A 203 -55.80 -28.36 5.69
N SER A 204 -54.82 -29.17 6.11
CA SER A 204 -55.03 -30.61 6.33
C SER A 204 -56.07 -30.89 7.40
N ASN A 205 -56.05 -30.14 8.51
CA ASN A 205 -57.02 -30.32 9.60
C ASN A 205 -58.45 -29.85 9.24
N SER A 206 -58.63 -29.09 8.15
CA SER A 206 -59.96 -28.63 7.70
C SER A 206 -60.62 -29.56 6.68
N SER A 207 -59.90 -30.58 6.20
CA SER A 207 -60.36 -31.55 5.21
C SER A 207 -60.73 -32.93 5.80
N GLU A 208 -60.47 -33.15 7.10
CA GLU A 208 -61.03 -34.25 7.90
C GLU A 208 -62.33 -33.79 8.59
#